data_AF-A0A834TMU2-F1
#
_entry.id   AF-A0A834TMU2-F1
#
_cell.length_a   1.000
_cell.length_b   1.000
_cell.length_c   1.000
_cell.angle_alpha   90.00
_cell.angle_beta   90.00
_cell.angle_gamma   90.00
#
_symmetry.space_group_name_H-M   'P 1'
#
loop_
_entity.id
_entity.type
_entity.pdbx_description
1 polymer ?
#
loop_
_entity_poly.entity_id
_entity_poly.type
_entity_poly.pdbx_seq_one_letter_code
_entity_poly.pdbx_strand_id
1 'polypeptide(L)'
;MFGGTFTDIAMWVFYPFNGPARAKVEFINVPLGKIGEHVGDWEHVTLRVSNFNGQLWRIYFAEHSGGTWVEASELEFQNDSNKPIAYSSLHGHAMYPKPGLVVQGSSGVGIRNDTAKSNTAVDLGLGFEIVSAEYLGGGIVVEPPWVNYFRQWGPKLSYDIAEEISKAEKMLPGRLKSAFEKIIKGLPNEVLGEEGPTGPKVKRSWNGDEV
;
A
#
# COMPACT_ATOMS: atom_id res chain seq x y z
N MET A 1 -22.41 1.27 2.15
CA MET A 1 -23.04 2.36 1.37
C MET A 1 -23.69 3.44 2.26
N PHE A 2 -22.94 4.49 2.63
CA PHE A 2 -23.41 5.66 3.39
C PHE A 2 -24.14 6.68 2.48
N GLY A 3 -25.16 6.20 1.75
CA GLY A 3 -25.89 6.92 0.70
C GLY A 3 -25.97 8.45 0.90
N GLY A 4 -25.39 9.20 -0.03
CA GLY A 4 -25.52 10.66 -0.17
C GLY A 4 -24.89 11.55 0.91
N THR A 5 -24.55 11.01 2.10
CA THR A 5 -24.02 11.81 3.22
C THR A 5 -22.55 12.17 3.09
N PHE A 6 -21.79 11.33 2.38
CA PHE A 6 -20.36 11.51 2.14
C PHE A 6 -20.03 11.28 0.68
N THR A 7 -18.92 11.89 0.26
CA THR A 7 -18.24 11.59 -1.00
C THR A 7 -16.87 11.04 -0.67
N ASP A 8 -16.56 9.88 -1.25
CA ASP A 8 -15.23 9.27 -1.16
C ASP A 8 -14.41 9.66 -2.39
N ILE A 9 -13.20 10.15 -2.16
CA ILE A 9 -12.24 10.53 -3.19
C ILE A 9 -11.00 9.65 -3.04
N ALA A 10 -10.89 8.64 -3.90
CA ALA A 10 -9.73 7.75 -3.95
C ALA A 10 -8.59 8.40 -4.74
N MET A 11 -7.45 8.61 -4.08
CA MET A 11 -6.24 9.16 -4.67
C MET A 11 -5.25 8.02 -4.93
N TRP A 12 -5.18 7.59 -6.19
CA TRP A 12 -4.27 6.54 -6.63
C TRP A 12 -2.87 7.09 -6.94
N VAL A 13 -1.85 6.35 -6.53
CA VAL A 13 -0.44 6.68 -6.71
C VAL A 13 0.25 5.50 -7.37
N PHE A 14 0.96 5.78 -8.47
CA PHE A 14 1.81 4.79 -9.11
C PHE A 14 3.22 4.87 -8.52
N TYR A 15 3.68 3.76 -7.95
CA TYR A 15 5.06 3.60 -7.53
C TYR A 15 5.85 2.91 -8.64
N PRO A 16 6.88 3.55 -9.20
CA PRO A 16 7.63 2.97 -10.30
C PRO A 16 8.43 1.73 -9.89
N PHE A 17 8.77 1.58 -8.60
CA PHE A 17 9.59 0.48 -8.10
C PHE A 17 9.37 0.28 -6.60
N ASN A 18 9.21 -0.99 -6.21
CA ASN A 18 9.27 -1.48 -4.85
C ASN A 18 10.60 -2.21 -4.62
N GLY A 19 11.33 -1.86 -3.56
CA GLY A 19 12.54 -2.59 -3.20
C GLY A 19 12.28 -3.88 -2.42
N PRO A 20 13.32 -4.56 -1.95
CA PRO A 20 13.17 -5.86 -1.31
C PRO A 20 12.54 -5.77 0.08
N ALA A 21 11.58 -6.65 0.33
CA ALA A 21 10.86 -6.75 1.58
C ALA A 21 11.77 -7.16 2.74
N ARG A 22 11.32 -6.82 3.95
CA ARG A 22 12.00 -7.14 5.20
C ARG A 22 11.00 -7.83 6.12
N ALA A 23 11.46 -8.81 6.86
CA ALA A 23 10.67 -9.44 7.92
C ALA A 23 11.18 -9.03 9.29
N LYS A 24 10.28 -9.03 10.27
CA LYS A 24 10.62 -9.01 11.68
C LYS A 24 10.30 -10.39 12.25
N VAL A 25 11.26 -10.98 12.96
CA VAL A 25 11.11 -12.25 13.67
C VAL A 25 11.46 -11.98 15.12
N GLU A 26 10.43 -11.67 15.91
CA GLU A 26 10.54 -11.20 17.30
C GLU A 26 11.45 -9.96 17.39
N PHE A 27 12.67 -10.13 17.91
CA PHE A 27 13.65 -9.05 18.09
C PHE A 27 14.64 -8.93 16.91
N ILE A 28 14.61 -9.85 15.94
CA ILE A 28 15.52 -9.85 14.78
C ILE A 28 14.83 -9.25 13.55
N ASN A 29 15.53 -8.37 12.84
CA ASN A 29 15.11 -7.91 11.52
C ASN A 29 15.86 -8.71 10.45
N VAL A 30 15.12 -9.27 9.49
CA VAL A 30 15.65 -10.16 8.47
C VAL A 30 15.42 -9.53 7.08
N PRO A 31 16.46 -9.17 6.33
CA PRO A 31 16.29 -8.82 4.92
C PRO A 31 15.87 -10.07 4.14
N LEU A 32 14.90 -9.93 3.22
CA LEU A 32 14.42 -11.06 2.42
C LEU A 32 15.11 -11.16 1.05
N GLY A 33 16.29 -10.55 0.92
CA GLY A 33 17.06 -10.62 -0.31
C GLY A 33 16.42 -9.82 -1.43
N LYS A 34 15.86 -10.51 -2.43
CA LYS A 34 15.06 -9.94 -3.54
C LYS A 34 13.55 -10.15 -3.40
N ILE A 35 13.12 -10.85 -2.35
CA ILE A 35 11.70 -11.14 -2.11
C ILE A 35 10.94 -9.85 -1.89
N GLY A 36 9.81 -9.70 -2.57
CA GLY A 36 8.97 -8.51 -2.58
C GLY A 36 9.44 -7.37 -3.49
N GLU A 37 10.62 -7.44 -4.10
CA GLU A 37 11.06 -6.45 -5.09
C GLU A 37 10.20 -6.56 -6.36
N HIS A 38 9.68 -5.45 -6.88
CA HIS A 38 8.97 -5.45 -8.17
C HIS A 38 8.91 -4.04 -8.79
N VAL A 39 8.70 -4.00 -10.10
CA VAL A 39 8.53 -2.76 -10.86
C VAL A 39 7.05 -2.48 -11.04
N GLY A 40 6.65 -1.24 -10.77
CA GLY A 40 5.26 -0.82 -10.84
C GLY A 40 4.45 -1.32 -9.65
N ASP A 41 3.65 -0.43 -9.09
CA ASP A 41 2.64 -0.71 -8.08
C ASP A 41 1.62 0.41 -8.06
N TRP A 42 0.39 0.10 -7.68
CA TRP A 42 -0.68 1.07 -7.49
C TRP A 42 -1.20 0.96 -6.08
N GLU A 43 -0.99 2.00 -5.29
CA GLU A 43 -1.59 2.15 -3.96
C GLU A 43 -2.44 3.40 -3.88
N HIS A 44 -3.29 3.50 -2.86
CA HIS A 44 -4.19 4.63 -2.73
C HIS A 44 -4.45 5.04 -1.28
N VAL A 45 -4.96 6.25 -1.14
CA VAL A 45 -5.67 6.70 0.05
C VAL A 45 -7.05 7.17 -0.37
N THR A 46 -8.06 6.97 0.48
CA THR A 46 -9.42 7.44 0.18
C THR A 46 -9.87 8.46 1.21
N LEU A 47 -10.13 9.68 0.74
CA LEU A 47 -10.63 10.77 1.56
C LEU A 47 -12.15 10.67 1.63
N ARG A 48 -12.70 10.58 2.83
CA ARG A 48 -14.15 10.68 3.03
C ARG A 48 -14.52 12.10 3.43
N VAL A 49 -15.25 12.79 2.58
CA VAL A 49 -15.66 14.19 2.77
C VAL A 49 -17.16 14.26 3.01
N SER A 50 -17.58 15.02 4.04
CA SER A 50 -19.00 15.22 4.32
C SER A 50 -19.65 16.12 3.28
N ASN A 51 -20.77 15.67 2.71
CA ASN A 51 -21.53 16.44 1.73
C ASN A 51 -22.33 17.60 2.35
N PHE A 52 -22.42 17.66 3.68
CA PHE A 52 -23.15 18.73 4.39
C PHE A 52 -22.31 19.98 4.61
N ASN A 53 -21.01 19.82 4.89
CA ASN A 53 -20.13 20.92 5.29
C ASN A 53 -18.77 20.93 4.58
N GLY A 54 -18.51 19.98 3.69
CA GLY A 54 -17.25 19.89 2.93
C GLY A 54 -16.03 19.52 3.78
N GLN A 55 -16.20 19.11 5.03
CA GLN A 55 -15.09 18.74 5.92
C GLN A 55 -14.65 17.31 5.69
N LEU A 56 -13.33 17.09 5.80
CA LEU A 56 -12.75 15.75 5.85
C LEU A 56 -13.22 15.05 7.12
N TRP A 57 -13.80 13.86 6.97
CA TRP A 57 -14.30 13.05 8.08
C TRP A 57 -13.29 12.00 8.52
N ARG A 58 -12.73 11.27 7.55
CA ARG A 58 -11.75 10.21 7.78
C ARG A 58 -10.96 9.91 6.51
N ILE A 59 -9.80 9.30 6.65
CA ILE A 59 -9.00 8.80 5.53
C ILE A 59 -8.82 7.30 5.67
N TYR A 60 -9.02 6.59 4.57
CA TYR A 60 -8.61 5.21 4.43
C TYR A 60 -7.18 5.14 3.91
N PHE A 61 -6.35 4.36 4.59
CA PHE A 61 -4.97 4.10 4.20
C PHE A 61 -4.88 2.68 3.68
N ALA A 62 -4.59 2.51 2.38
CA ALA A 62 -4.48 1.19 1.78
C ALA A 62 -3.21 0.48 2.23
N GLU A 63 -3.38 -0.78 2.65
CA GLU A 63 -2.33 -1.67 3.12
C GLU A 63 -2.45 -3.00 2.35
N HIS A 64 -1.78 -3.08 1.21
CA HIS A 64 -1.78 -4.25 0.33
C HIS A 64 -3.18 -4.64 -0.17
N SER A 65 -3.83 -5.61 0.50
CA SER A 65 -5.15 -6.14 0.14
C SER A 65 -6.30 -5.62 1.00
N GLY A 66 -6.00 -4.78 2.00
CA GLY A 66 -6.96 -4.13 2.89
C GLY A 66 -6.48 -2.75 3.28
N GLY A 67 -6.75 -2.33 4.51
CA GLY A 67 -6.35 -1.02 5.00
C GLY A 67 -7.13 -0.59 6.23
N THR A 68 -6.90 0.66 6.64
CA THR A 68 -7.45 1.18 7.89
C THR A 68 -8.09 2.55 7.67
N TRP A 69 -9.33 2.71 8.15
CA TRP A 69 -9.96 4.02 8.28
C TRP A 69 -9.47 4.72 9.56
N VAL A 70 -9.09 5.99 9.44
CA VAL A 70 -8.61 6.82 10.55
C VAL A 70 -9.39 8.13 10.58
N GLU A 71 -9.88 8.50 11.76
CA GLU A 71 -10.68 9.71 11.95
C GLU A 71 -9.83 10.97 11.70
N ALA A 72 -10.45 12.01 11.13
CA ALA A 72 -9.74 13.24 10.78
C ALA A 72 -9.04 13.91 11.97
N SER A 73 -9.59 13.74 13.19
CA SER A 73 -9.00 14.25 14.43
C SER A 73 -7.70 13.56 14.85
N GLU A 74 -7.40 12.39 14.29
CA GLU A 74 -6.19 11.61 14.61
C GLU A 74 -5.09 11.78 13.56
N LEU A 75 -5.39 12.44 12.45
CA LEU A 75 -4.47 12.65 11.33
C LEU A 75 -3.41 13.70 11.64
N GLU A 76 -2.28 13.59 10.94
CA GLU A 76 -1.28 14.66 10.89
C GLU A 76 -1.53 15.53 9.66
N PHE A 77 -1.37 16.84 9.84
CA PHE A 77 -1.52 17.82 8.77
C PHE A 77 -0.20 18.56 8.55
N GLN A 78 0.09 18.90 7.30
CA GLN A 78 1.30 19.60 6.95
C GLN A 78 1.24 21.06 7.40
N ASN A 79 2.16 21.50 8.28
CA ASN A 79 2.42 22.92 8.61
C ASN A 79 1.14 23.77 8.80
N ASP A 80 0.26 23.39 9.73
CA ASP A 80 -1.02 24.07 10.01
C ASP A 80 -1.96 24.25 8.80
N SER A 81 -1.76 23.47 7.73
CA SER A 81 -2.62 23.47 6.55
C SER A 81 -3.76 22.45 6.67
N ASN A 82 -4.62 22.40 5.66
CA ASN A 82 -5.65 21.38 5.50
C ASN A 82 -5.18 20.14 4.72
N LYS A 83 -3.86 19.97 4.49
CA LYS A 83 -3.31 18.84 3.75
C LYS A 83 -2.92 17.70 4.73
N PRO A 84 -3.70 16.60 4.76
CA PRO A 84 -3.35 15.45 5.59
C PRO A 84 -2.10 14.77 5.04
N ILE A 85 -1.33 14.15 5.93
CA ILE A 85 -0.10 13.43 5.59
C ILE A 85 -0.39 11.93 5.59
N ALA A 86 0.10 11.25 4.56
CA ALA A 86 0.17 9.80 4.50
C ALA A 86 1.62 9.35 4.34
N TYR A 87 2.00 8.30 5.06
CA TYR A 87 3.36 7.77 5.06
C TYR A 87 3.40 6.45 4.28
N SER A 88 4.12 6.43 3.16
CA SER A 88 4.35 5.20 2.39
C SER A 88 5.44 4.35 3.04
N SER A 89 5.22 3.03 3.11
CA SER A 89 6.18 2.10 3.68
C SER A 89 7.38 1.88 2.77
N LEU A 90 8.56 1.89 3.38
CA LEU A 90 9.80 1.55 2.72
C LEU A 90 9.75 0.10 2.24
N HIS A 91 9.88 -0.12 0.93
CA HIS A 91 9.87 -1.44 0.28
C HIS A 91 8.54 -2.22 0.39
N GLY A 92 7.42 -1.56 0.67
CA GLY A 92 6.10 -2.20 0.60
C GLY A 92 4.96 -1.31 0.11
N HIS A 93 5.19 0.01 -0.03
CA HIS A 93 4.26 1.04 -0.51
C HIS A 93 2.96 1.26 0.28
N ALA A 94 2.58 0.32 1.15
CA ALA A 94 1.45 0.44 2.06
C ALA A 94 1.47 1.80 2.77
N MET A 95 0.30 2.41 2.85
CA MET A 95 0.14 3.76 3.36
C MET A 95 -0.24 3.69 4.83
N TYR A 96 0.32 4.59 5.64
CA TYR A 96 0.08 4.63 7.07
C TYR A 96 -0.21 6.07 7.55
N PRO A 97 -1.06 6.24 8.58
CA PRO A 97 -1.43 7.55 9.12
C PRO A 97 -0.31 8.19 9.97
N LYS A 98 0.66 7.39 10.42
CA LYS A 98 1.72 7.79 11.34
C LYS A 98 3.07 7.21 10.89
N PRO A 99 4.18 7.91 11.19
CA PRO A 99 5.51 7.33 11.02
C PRO A 99 5.75 6.25 12.10
N GLY A 100 6.54 5.24 11.77
CA GLY A 100 6.93 4.21 12.71
C GLY A 100 7.14 2.85 12.06
N LEU A 101 6.95 1.81 12.86
CA LEU A 101 7.05 0.43 12.42
C LEU A 101 5.68 -0.23 12.57
N VAL A 102 5.15 -0.75 11.46
CA VAL A 102 4.04 -1.68 11.46
C VAL A 102 4.55 -3.06 11.07
N VAL A 103 4.17 -4.07 11.85
CA VAL A 103 4.52 -5.47 11.58
C VAL A 103 3.26 -6.18 11.12
N GLN A 104 3.19 -6.52 9.84
CA GLN A 104 2.08 -7.26 9.27
C GLN A 104 2.26 -8.75 9.58
N GLY A 105 1.67 -9.18 10.70
CA GLY A 105 1.76 -10.54 11.21
C GLY A 105 1.25 -10.61 12.65
N SER A 106 1.80 -11.51 13.46
CA SER A 106 1.36 -11.72 14.84
C SER A 106 2.53 -11.90 15.79
N SER A 107 2.37 -11.45 17.05
CA SER A 107 3.34 -11.65 18.12
C SER A 107 4.79 -11.20 17.77
N GLY A 108 4.93 -10.10 17.04
CA GLY A 108 6.23 -9.57 16.62
C GLY A 108 6.89 -10.32 15.45
N VAL A 109 6.15 -11.21 14.79
CA VAL A 109 6.60 -12.01 13.65
C VAL A 109 5.75 -11.64 12.42
N GLY A 110 6.37 -11.09 11.38
CA GLY A 110 5.65 -10.66 10.17
C GLY A 110 6.47 -9.82 9.20
N ILE A 111 5.82 -9.30 8.15
CA ILE A 111 6.44 -8.34 7.22
C ILE A 111 6.60 -6.99 7.91
N ARG A 112 7.74 -6.35 7.67
CA ARG A 112 8.17 -5.12 8.34
C ARG A 112 7.90 -3.93 7.42
N ASN A 113 6.93 -3.10 7.79
CA ASN A 113 6.61 -1.85 7.13
C ASN A 113 7.19 -0.68 7.96
N ASP A 114 8.28 -0.10 7.46
CA ASP A 114 8.92 1.07 8.07
C ASP A 114 8.44 2.35 7.39
N THR A 115 7.98 3.32 8.16
CA THR A 115 7.57 4.64 7.69
C THR A 115 8.27 5.75 8.45
N ALA A 116 8.69 6.79 7.74
CA ALA A 116 9.29 7.97 8.34
C ALA A 116 9.06 9.19 7.46
N LYS A 117 9.15 10.38 8.06
CA LYS A 117 9.19 11.62 7.29
C LYS A 117 10.50 11.69 6.51
N SER A 118 10.40 11.99 5.22
CA SER A 118 11.56 12.17 4.35
C SER A 118 11.69 13.64 3.93
N ASN A 119 12.84 14.02 3.37
CA ASN A 119 13.05 15.37 2.80
C ASN A 119 12.30 15.55 1.47
N THR A 120 11.81 14.46 0.88
CA THR A 120 10.99 14.46 -0.33
C THR A 120 9.55 14.05 0.00
N ALA A 121 8.59 14.68 -0.67
CA ALA A 121 7.18 14.36 -0.54
C ALA A 121 6.50 14.54 -1.91
N VAL A 122 5.44 13.76 -2.15
CA VAL A 122 4.57 13.91 -3.31
C VAL A 122 3.29 14.60 -2.83
N ASP A 123 2.95 15.74 -3.44
CA ASP A 123 1.67 16.41 -3.18
C ASP A 123 0.63 15.87 -4.15
N LEU A 124 -0.24 14.98 -3.67
CA LEU A 124 -1.29 14.36 -4.49
C LEU A 124 -2.37 15.35 -4.94
N GLY A 125 -2.41 16.55 -4.34
CA GLY A 125 -3.30 17.64 -4.76
C GLY A 125 -2.76 18.43 -5.96
N LEU A 126 -1.55 18.16 -6.43
CA LEU A 126 -0.92 18.82 -7.59
C LEU A 126 -0.69 17.82 -8.72
N GLY A 127 -1.06 18.19 -9.95
CA GLY A 127 -0.76 17.40 -11.15
C GLY A 127 -1.49 16.05 -11.23
N PHE A 128 -2.71 15.96 -10.69
CA PHE A 128 -3.54 14.76 -10.80
C PHE A 128 -4.38 14.74 -12.08
N GLU A 129 -4.80 13.54 -12.48
CA GLU A 129 -5.78 13.30 -13.53
C GLU A 129 -7.03 12.65 -12.91
N ILE A 130 -8.23 13.14 -13.24
CA ILE A 130 -9.46 12.49 -12.82
C ILE A 130 -9.71 11.33 -13.78
N VAL A 131 -9.68 10.11 -13.23
CA VAL A 131 -9.74 8.88 -14.04
C VAL A 131 -11.12 8.23 -14.06
N SER A 132 -11.95 8.50 -13.04
CA SER A 132 -13.31 7.98 -12.94
C SER A 132 -14.18 8.90 -12.09
N ALA A 133 -15.43 9.09 -12.51
CA ALA A 133 -16.50 9.73 -11.73
C ALA A 133 -17.87 9.30 -12.29
N GLU A 134 -18.10 8.00 -12.41
CA GLU A 134 -19.28 7.43 -13.08
C GLU A 134 -20.62 8.00 -12.55
N TYR A 135 -20.67 8.32 -11.26
CA TYR A 135 -21.85 8.88 -10.60
C TYR A 135 -22.28 10.26 -11.12
N LEU A 136 -21.39 11.00 -11.79
CA LEU A 136 -21.72 12.29 -12.40
C LEU A 136 -22.47 12.12 -13.74
N GLY A 137 -22.44 10.93 -14.34
CA GLY A 137 -23.01 10.63 -15.65
C GLY A 137 -21.94 10.39 -16.72
N GLY A 138 -22.27 9.56 -17.71
CA GLY A 138 -21.35 9.14 -18.76
C GLY A 138 -20.83 10.32 -19.59
N GLY A 139 -19.52 10.33 -19.87
CA GLY A 139 -18.87 11.32 -20.74
C GLY A 139 -18.37 12.58 -20.05
N ILE A 140 -18.60 12.76 -18.74
CA ILE A 140 -18.04 13.88 -17.98
C ILE A 140 -16.54 13.70 -17.73
N VAL A 141 -16.14 12.48 -17.36
CA VAL A 141 -14.74 12.09 -17.23
C VAL A 141 -14.41 11.19 -18.41
N VAL A 142 -13.39 11.58 -19.18
CA VAL A 142 -12.81 10.73 -20.22
C VAL A 142 -11.80 9.82 -19.54
N GLU A 143 -12.19 8.56 -19.36
CA GLU A 143 -11.32 7.58 -18.71
C GLU A 143 -10.03 7.36 -19.51
N PRO A 144 -8.85 7.45 -18.88
CA PRO A 144 -7.59 7.19 -19.56
C PRO A 144 -7.46 5.73 -20.00
N PRO A 145 -6.93 5.44 -21.20
CA PRO A 145 -6.80 4.07 -21.69
C PRO A 145 -5.98 3.14 -20.78
N TRP A 146 -4.99 3.69 -20.06
CA TRP A 146 -4.10 2.91 -19.19
C TRP A 146 -4.85 2.27 -18.02
N VAL A 147 -5.98 2.83 -17.59
CA VAL A 147 -6.82 2.25 -16.52
C VAL A 147 -7.38 0.88 -16.93
N ASN A 148 -7.53 0.65 -18.24
CA ASN A 148 -7.98 -0.62 -18.83
C ASN A 148 -6.83 -1.60 -19.12
N TYR A 149 -5.64 -1.36 -18.58
CA TYR A 149 -4.55 -2.34 -18.62
C TYR A 149 -4.69 -3.34 -17.48
N PHE A 150 -5.27 -4.51 -17.80
CA PHE A 150 -5.56 -5.61 -16.85
C PHE A 150 -4.41 -6.61 -16.68
N ARG A 151 -3.21 -6.27 -17.15
CA ARG A 151 -2.00 -7.09 -16.98
C ARG A 151 -1.13 -6.51 -15.87
N GLN A 152 -0.14 -7.31 -15.47
CA GLN A 152 0.89 -6.93 -14.51
C GLN A 152 1.74 -5.79 -15.06
N TRP A 153 2.03 -4.81 -14.21
CA TRP A 153 2.94 -3.72 -14.55
C TRP A 153 4.39 -4.18 -14.34
N GLY A 154 5.31 -3.73 -15.20
CA GLY A 154 6.74 -4.08 -15.09
C GLY A 154 7.13 -5.47 -15.63
N PRO A 155 8.44 -5.78 -15.70
CA PRO A 155 8.93 -7.09 -16.07
C PRO A 155 8.57 -8.16 -15.03
N LYS A 156 8.53 -9.41 -15.49
CA LYS A 156 8.53 -10.58 -14.62
C LYS A 156 9.95 -11.11 -14.51
N LEU A 157 10.53 -11.03 -13.31
CA LEU A 157 11.86 -11.57 -13.03
C LEU A 157 11.74 -12.76 -12.08
N SER A 158 12.36 -13.87 -12.47
CA SER A 158 12.49 -15.06 -11.63
C SER A 158 13.91 -15.15 -11.10
N TYR A 159 14.06 -15.29 -9.79
CA TYR A 159 15.30 -15.62 -9.12
C TYR A 159 15.13 -16.90 -8.30
N ASP A 160 16.22 -17.42 -7.75
CA ASP A 160 16.16 -18.57 -6.87
C ASP A 160 15.60 -18.14 -5.50
N ILE A 161 14.28 -18.17 -5.38
CA ILE A 161 13.54 -17.84 -4.16
C ILE A 161 14.01 -18.74 -2.99
N ALA A 162 14.33 -20.00 -3.27
CA ALA A 162 14.80 -20.93 -2.25
C ALA A 162 16.19 -20.53 -1.73
N GLU A 163 17.06 -20.00 -2.61
CA GLU A 163 18.34 -19.44 -2.22
C GLU A 163 18.17 -18.22 -1.29
N GLU A 164 17.29 -17.28 -1.65
CA GLU A 164 17.03 -16.08 -0.82
C GLU A 164 16.40 -16.43 0.53
N ILE A 165 15.43 -17.36 0.56
CA ILE A 165 14.87 -17.90 1.82
C ILE A 165 15.98 -18.54 2.65
N SER A 166 16.85 -19.36 2.05
CA SER A 166 17.94 -20.04 2.76
C SER A 166 18.95 -19.05 3.35
N LYS A 167 19.29 -17.99 2.62
CA LYS A 167 20.16 -16.91 3.13
C LYS A 167 19.53 -16.22 4.33
N ALA A 168 18.26 -15.83 4.23
CA ALA A 168 17.51 -15.21 5.31
C ALA A 168 17.38 -16.13 6.54
N GLU A 169 17.09 -17.42 6.34
CA GLU A 169 16.96 -18.41 7.40
C GLU A 169 18.28 -18.65 8.15
N LYS A 170 19.44 -18.57 7.46
CA LYS A 170 20.77 -18.69 8.09
C LYS A 170 21.08 -17.55 9.06
N MET A 171 20.38 -16.41 8.97
CA MET A 171 20.53 -15.30 9.91
C MET A 171 19.81 -15.54 11.24
N LEU A 172 18.99 -16.59 11.33
CA LEU A 172 18.13 -16.85 12.48
C LEU A 172 18.66 -17.99 13.35
N PRO A 173 18.65 -17.82 14.69
CA PRO A 173 18.94 -18.91 15.61
C PRO A 173 17.82 -19.95 15.56
N GLY A 174 18.16 -21.23 15.80
CA GLY A 174 17.31 -22.39 15.48
C GLY A 174 15.82 -22.28 15.86
N ARG A 175 15.49 -21.71 17.03
CA ARG A 175 14.09 -21.56 17.48
C ARG A 175 13.28 -20.55 16.65
N LEU A 176 13.93 -19.56 16.06
CA LEU A 176 13.29 -18.50 15.26
C LEU A 176 13.10 -18.91 13.79
N LYS A 177 13.80 -19.94 13.32
CA LYS A 177 13.64 -20.47 11.96
C LYS A 177 12.22 -20.93 11.67
N SER A 178 11.60 -21.64 12.60
CA SER A 178 10.20 -22.09 12.45
C SER A 178 9.20 -20.94 12.41
N ALA A 179 9.49 -19.82 13.07
CA ALA A 179 8.66 -18.62 12.99
C ALA A 179 8.80 -17.94 11.61
N PHE A 180 10.02 -17.89 11.10
CA PHE A 180 10.32 -17.39 9.76
C PHE A 180 9.69 -18.22 8.65
N GLU A 181 9.77 -19.55 8.72
CA GLU A 181 9.11 -20.45 7.78
C GLU A 181 7.60 -20.21 7.71
N LYS A 182 6.95 -19.91 8.85
CA LYS A 182 5.53 -19.56 8.88
C LYS A 182 5.25 -18.25 8.15
N ILE A 183 6.13 -17.24 8.27
CA ILE A 183 6.01 -16.00 7.50
C ILE A 183 6.05 -16.32 6.01
N ILE A 184 7.09 -17.02 5.55
CA ILE A 184 7.28 -17.32 4.13
C ILE A 184 6.11 -18.13 3.56
N LYS A 185 5.60 -19.13 4.29
CA LYS A 185 4.42 -19.90 3.87
C LYS A 185 3.12 -19.10 3.85
N GLY A 186 3.06 -17.99 4.59
CA GLY A 186 1.91 -17.09 4.63
C GLY A 186 1.98 -15.96 3.61
N LEU A 187 3.10 -15.78 2.92
CA LEU A 187 3.22 -14.76 1.88
C LEU A 187 2.42 -15.15 0.63
N PRO A 188 1.72 -14.18 0.02
CA PRO A 188 1.15 -14.38 -1.31
C PRO A 188 2.24 -14.76 -2.32
N ASN A 189 1.91 -15.59 -3.30
CA ASN A 189 2.86 -16.03 -4.33
C ASN A 189 3.41 -14.84 -5.13
N GLU A 190 2.63 -13.77 -5.23
CA GLU A 190 2.96 -12.50 -5.86
C GLU A 190 4.15 -11.83 -5.17
N VAL A 191 4.27 -11.96 -3.84
CA VAL A 191 5.38 -11.38 -3.07
C VAL A 191 6.66 -12.20 -3.21
N LEU A 192 6.54 -13.48 -3.58
CA LEU A 192 7.67 -14.40 -3.70
C LEU A 192 8.45 -14.24 -5.01
N GLY A 193 7.89 -13.60 -6.04
CA GLY A 193 8.60 -13.27 -7.29
C GLY A 193 8.65 -11.77 -7.54
N GLU A 194 9.45 -11.32 -8.51
CA GLU A 194 9.35 -9.93 -9.00
C GLU A 194 8.33 -9.91 -10.14
N GLU A 195 7.07 -9.71 -9.79
CA GLU A 195 5.99 -9.51 -10.74
C GLU A 195 5.13 -8.36 -10.20
N GLY A 196 5.13 -7.23 -10.91
CA GLY A 196 4.33 -6.08 -10.46
C GLY A 196 2.84 -6.39 -10.47
N PRO A 197 2.04 -5.70 -9.65
CA PRO A 197 0.63 -5.98 -9.53
C PRO A 197 -0.14 -5.49 -10.76
N THR A 198 -1.41 -5.84 -10.78
CA THR A 198 -2.37 -5.36 -11.77
C THR A 198 -2.78 -3.91 -11.49
N GLY A 199 -3.39 -3.25 -12.49
CA GLY A 199 -3.84 -1.88 -12.35
C GLY A 199 -5.01 -1.68 -11.37
N PRO A 200 -5.34 -0.41 -11.04
CA PRO A 200 -6.34 -0.05 -10.03
C PRO A 200 -7.70 -0.73 -10.20
N LYS A 201 -8.18 -0.91 -11.43
CA LYS A 201 -9.48 -1.55 -11.76
C LYS A 201 -9.62 -2.99 -11.28
N VAL A 202 -8.53 -3.68 -11.00
CA VAL A 202 -8.54 -5.06 -10.50
C VAL A 202 -8.58 -5.10 -8.98
N LYS A 203 -8.25 -3.99 -8.30
CA LYS A 203 -8.36 -3.91 -6.84
C LYS A 203 -9.85 -3.89 -6.45
N ARG A 204 -10.18 -4.62 -5.39
CA ARG A 204 -11.55 -4.73 -4.86
C ARG A 204 -12.15 -3.37 -4.51
N SER A 205 -11.33 -2.43 -4.05
CA SER A 205 -11.71 -1.05 -3.71
C SER A 205 -12.14 -0.21 -4.90
N TRP A 206 -11.84 -0.62 -6.15
CA TRP A 206 -12.20 0.18 -7.33
C TRP A 206 -13.72 0.33 -7.52
N ASN A 207 -14.46 -0.77 -7.34
CA ASN A 207 -15.92 -0.80 -7.50
C ASN A 207 -16.66 -0.99 -6.16
N GLY A 208 -15.94 -1.08 -5.04
CA GLY A 208 -16.47 -1.46 -3.74
C GLY A 208 -16.15 -0.44 -2.65
N ASP A 209 -16.83 -0.60 -1.51
CA ASP A 209 -16.46 0.13 -0.29
C ASP A 209 -15.06 -0.31 0.17
N GLU A 210 -14.27 0.63 0.71
CA GLU A 210 -13.01 0.31 1.40
C GLU A 210 -13.27 -0.57 2.63
N VAL A 211 -12.53 -1.67 2.76
CA VAL A 211 -12.75 -2.74 3.75
C VAL A 211 -11.47 -3.23 4.39
#